data_AF-A0A1V5ZE49-F1
#
_entry.id   AF-A0A1V5ZE49-F1
#
_cell.length_a   1.000
_cell.length_b   1.000
_cell.length_c   1.000
_cell.angle_alpha   90.00
_cell.angle_beta   90.00
_cell.angle_gamma   90.00
#
_symmetry.space_group_name_H-M   'P 1'
#
loop_
_entity.id
_entity.type
_entity.pdbx_description
1 polymer ?
#
loop_
_entity_poly.entity_id
_entity_poly.type
_entity_poly.pdbx_seq_one_letter_code
_entity_poly.pdbx_strand_id
1 'polypeptide(L)'
;MEIFTIILTIIGLCVFEIICSIDNAIINAEVLSTMQPKYRRWFLLWGMLFAVFLVRGLLPLLLVWGSTPELTPWEAFTAMFSDNPEITDAIKTSSPVLLAGGGTFLIFLFFHWLFLEEKHFGIKGERYFFSKGVWFYAVVSILLMIIVWFAIGKDAMMAFGAVVGSTAFFIVHGFRQNAELQEQKLMGGDMSDISKILYLEVIDATFSIDGVVGAFAFTMLVPLILVGNALGAIAVRQITISNIDRIKKYKYLKNGAMYSILCLGIVMLINSFGHHIPEYTSPLITFAVIGLFFIKSVREADKEFSSA
;
A
#
# COMPACT_ATOMS: atom_id res chain seq x y z
N MET A 1 -22.63 -10.31 2.16
CA MET A 1 -22.12 -9.48 3.27
C MET A 1 -23.24 -8.61 3.82
N GLU A 2 -23.23 -8.32 5.12
CA GLU A 2 -24.14 -7.31 5.69
C GLU A 2 -23.75 -5.90 5.23
N ILE A 3 -24.74 -5.01 5.05
CA ILE A 3 -24.53 -3.62 4.62
C ILE A 3 -23.52 -2.89 5.53
N PHE A 4 -23.57 -3.18 6.83
CA PHE A 4 -22.65 -2.63 7.81
C PHE A 4 -21.19 -2.97 7.48
N THR A 5 -20.89 -4.23 7.18
CA THR A 5 -19.54 -4.69 6.83
C THR A 5 -19.06 -4.05 5.54
N ILE A 6 -19.93 -3.90 4.53
CA ILE A 6 -19.59 -3.23 3.28
C ILE A 6 -19.17 -1.78 3.53
N ILE A 7 -19.98 -1.03 4.30
CA ILE A 7 -19.69 0.37 4.63
C ILE A 7 -18.39 0.46 5.42
N LEU A 8 -18.20 -0.39 6.42
CA LEU A 8 -17.00 -0.42 7.25
C LEU A 8 -15.75 -0.70 6.41
N THR A 9 -15.83 -1.63 5.47
CA THR A 9 -14.75 -1.97 4.52
C THR A 9 -14.42 -0.80 3.61
N ILE A 10 -15.43 -0.14 3.01
CA ILE A 10 -15.20 1.03 2.14
C ILE A 10 -14.54 2.17 2.92
N ILE A 11 -15.02 2.47 4.13
CA ILE A 11 -14.42 3.51 4.97
C ILE A 11 -12.99 3.11 5.38
N GLY A 12 -12.78 1.84 5.72
CA GLY A 12 -11.47 1.30 6.08
C GLY A 12 -10.46 1.45 4.96
N LEU A 13 -10.85 1.05 3.74
CA LEU A 13 -10.05 1.21 2.52
C LEU A 13 -9.76 2.69 2.23
N CYS A 14 -10.76 3.56 2.33
CA CYS A 14 -10.58 4.99 2.13
C CYS A 14 -9.56 5.60 3.11
N VAL A 15 -9.69 5.28 4.40
CA VAL A 15 -8.75 5.75 5.44
C VAL A 15 -7.35 5.17 5.23
N PHE A 16 -7.26 3.88 4.91
CA PHE A 16 -6.01 3.21 4.63
C PHE A 16 -5.28 3.85 3.44
N GLU A 17 -6.00 4.09 2.34
CA GLU A 17 -5.50 4.74 1.14
C GLU A 17 -5.03 6.18 1.42
N ILE A 18 -5.80 6.94 2.21
CA ILE A 18 -5.43 8.30 2.59
C ILE A 18 -4.07 8.33 3.27
N ILE A 19 -3.85 7.41 4.21
CA ILE A 19 -2.69 7.44 5.08
C ILE A 19 -1.45 6.87 4.39
N CYS A 20 -1.60 5.78 3.64
CA CYS A 20 -0.49 5.22 2.85
C CYS A 20 -0.02 6.18 1.74
N SER A 21 -0.91 7.06 1.26
CA SER A 21 -0.61 8.02 0.20
C SER A 21 -0.17 9.40 0.70
N ILE A 22 0.09 9.60 2.00
CA ILE A 22 0.48 10.92 2.53
C ILE A 22 1.84 11.37 2.01
N ASP A 23 2.84 10.48 2.02
CA ASP A 23 4.17 10.84 1.53
C ASP A 23 4.14 11.17 0.04
N ASN A 24 3.36 10.38 -0.70
CA ASN A 24 3.08 10.64 -2.11
C ASN A 24 2.44 12.03 -2.31
N ALA A 25 1.43 12.38 -1.51
CA ALA A 25 0.83 13.72 -1.55
C ALA A 25 1.82 14.84 -1.27
N ILE A 26 2.79 14.62 -0.38
CA ILE A 26 3.82 15.61 -0.03
C ILE A 26 4.78 15.80 -1.21
N ILE A 27 5.32 14.72 -1.78
CA ILE A 27 6.21 14.76 -2.94
C ILE A 27 5.49 15.41 -4.14
N ASN A 28 4.25 14.99 -4.39
CA ASN A 28 3.41 15.57 -5.44
C ASN A 28 3.24 17.08 -5.25
N ALA A 29 2.90 17.55 -4.05
CA ALA A 29 2.75 18.99 -3.79
C ALA A 29 4.06 19.76 -4.06
N GLU A 30 5.20 19.22 -3.64
CA GLU A 30 6.50 19.84 -3.78
C GLU A 30 6.92 19.95 -5.25
N VAL A 31 6.87 18.86 -6.01
CA VAL A 31 7.24 18.85 -7.44
C VAL A 31 6.26 19.69 -8.27
N LEU A 32 4.95 19.59 -8.02
CA LEU A 32 3.92 20.36 -8.73
C LEU A 32 4.04 21.88 -8.52
N SER A 33 4.62 22.32 -7.41
CA SER A 33 4.85 23.74 -7.14
C SER A 33 5.89 24.36 -8.10
N THR A 34 6.78 23.53 -8.65
CA THR A 34 7.86 23.95 -9.57
C THR A 34 7.51 23.80 -11.05
N MET A 35 6.31 23.31 -11.38
CA MET A 35 5.86 23.05 -12.75
C MET A 35 5.08 24.21 -13.36
N GLN A 36 5.10 24.34 -14.69
CA GLN A 36 4.22 25.29 -15.36
C GLN A 36 2.73 24.92 -15.19
N PRO A 37 1.81 25.91 -15.20
CA PRO A 37 0.39 25.68 -14.94
C PRO A 37 -0.29 24.67 -15.88
N LYS A 38 0.18 24.57 -17.13
CA LYS A 38 -0.35 23.63 -18.14
C LYS A 38 -0.08 22.17 -17.74
N TYR A 39 1.15 21.85 -17.37
CA TYR A 39 1.56 20.49 -16.98
C TYR A 39 0.99 20.09 -15.63
N ARG A 40 0.93 21.03 -14.67
CA ARG A 40 0.24 20.81 -13.40
C ARG A 40 -1.23 20.42 -13.59
N ARG A 41 -1.98 21.14 -14.43
CA ARG A 41 -3.38 20.78 -14.73
C ARG A 41 -3.51 19.44 -15.44
N TRP A 42 -2.58 19.15 -16.36
CA TRP A 42 -2.57 17.88 -17.07
C TRP A 42 -2.35 16.72 -16.10
N PHE A 43 -1.34 16.78 -15.24
CA PHE A 43 -1.08 15.77 -14.21
C PHE A 43 -2.26 15.62 -13.25
N LEU A 44 -2.87 16.75 -12.85
CA LEU A 44 -4.03 16.73 -11.96
C LEU A 44 -5.30 16.11 -12.59
N LEU A 45 -5.36 15.96 -13.91
CA LEU A 45 -6.47 15.30 -14.60
C LEU A 45 -6.11 13.88 -15.02
N TRP A 46 -5.04 13.74 -15.80
CA TRP A 46 -4.65 12.48 -16.42
C TRP A 46 -3.91 11.56 -15.47
N GLY A 47 -3.07 12.08 -14.58
CA GLY A 47 -2.36 11.25 -13.60
C GLY A 47 -3.28 10.59 -12.59
N MET A 48 -4.39 11.25 -12.24
CA MET A 48 -5.44 10.59 -11.43
C MET A 48 -6.06 9.43 -12.17
N LEU A 49 -6.45 9.65 -13.43
CA LEU A 49 -7.10 8.61 -14.23
C LEU A 49 -6.15 7.43 -14.44
N PHE A 50 -4.88 7.71 -14.71
CA PHE A 50 -3.88 6.67 -14.90
C PHE A 50 -3.60 5.91 -13.60
N ALA A 51 -3.30 6.60 -12.50
CA ALA A 51 -3.03 5.96 -11.21
C ALA A 51 -4.24 5.18 -10.67
N VAL A 52 -5.46 5.68 -10.84
CA VAL A 52 -6.69 5.02 -10.34
C VAL A 52 -7.13 3.89 -11.27
N PHE A 53 -7.20 4.11 -12.58
CA PHE A 53 -7.72 3.08 -13.49
C PHE A 53 -6.66 2.09 -13.95
N LEU A 54 -5.43 2.55 -14.26
CA LEU A 54 -4.37 1.64 -14.67
C LEU A 54 -3.86 0.88 -13.45
N VAL A 55 -3.24 1.52 -12.48
CA VAL A 55 -2.57 0.75 -11.41
C VAL A 55 -3.60 0.04 -10.53
N ARG A 56 -4.64 0.75 -10.05
CA ARG A 56 -5.61 0.13 -9.14
C ARG A 56 -6.64 -0.76 -9.83
N GLY A 57 -6.83 -0.67 -11.15
CA GLY A 57 -7.69 -1.57 -11.92
C GLY A 57 -6.94 -2.76 -12.53
N LEU A 58 -5.78 -2.52 -13.12
CA LEU A 58 -4.96 -3.55 -13.76
C LEU A 58 -4.29 -4.47 -12.74
N LEU A 59 -3.81 -3.93 -11.60
CA LEU A 59 -3.07 -4.75 -10.64
C LEU A 59 -3.94 -5.83 -9.98
N PRO A 60 -5.18 -5.55 -9.52
CA PRO A 60 -6.09 -6.61 -9.08
C PRO A 60 -6.35 -7.66 -10.16
N LEU A 61 -6.55 -7.23 -11.42
CA LEU A 61 -6.74 -8.15 -12.55
C LEU A 61 -5.55 -9.08 -12.72
N LEU A 62 -4.34 -8.52 -12.75
CA LEU A 62 -3.10 -9.28 -12.92
C LEU A 62 -2.86 -10.24 -11.76
N LEU A 63 -3.18 -9.82 -10.53
CA LEU A 63 -3.06 -10.67 -9.35
C LEU A 63 -4.04 -11.83 -9.38
N VAL A 64 -5.31 -11.58 -9.70
CA VAL A 64 -6.33 -12.63 -9.84
C VAL A 64 -5.92 -13.59 -10.94
N TRP A 65 -5.68 -13.08 -12.15
CA TRP A 65 -5.27 -13.87 -13.31
C TRP A 65 -4.01 -14.71 -13.05
N GLY A 66 -2.98 -14.12 -12.46
CA GLY A 66 -1.73 -14.82 -12.12
C GLY A 66 -1.89 -15.88 -11.03
N SER A 67 -2.92 -15.76 -10.18
CA SER A 67 -3.25 -16.75 -9.13
C SER A 67 -4.19 -17.86 -9.60
N THR A 68 -4.83 -17.68 -10.76
CA THR A 68 -5.77 -18.64 -11.38
C THR A 68 -5.33 -18.93 -12.82
N PRO A 69 -4.34 -19.81 -13.04
CA PRO A 69 -3.80 -20.09 -14.37
C PRO A 69 -4.84 -20.64 -15.36
N GLU A 70 -5.94 -21.19 -14.85
CA GLU A 70 -7.03 -21.78 -15.63
C GLU A 70 -7.91 -20.71 -16.33
N LEU A 71 -7.90 -19.46 -15.84
CA LEU A 71 -8.72 -18.38 -16.38
C LEU A 71 -7.98 -17.62 -17.48
N THR A 72 -8.67 -17.32 -18.58
CA THR A 72 -8.21 -16.32 -19.55
C THR A 72 -8.27 -14.90 -18.95
N PRO A 73 -7.51 -13.92 -19.48
CA PRO A 73 -7.57 -12.54 -18.97
C PRO A 73 -8.97 -11.93 -18.98
N TRP A 74 -9.80 -12.30 -19.96
CA TRP A 74 -11.18 -11.82 -20.06
C TRP A 74 -12.09 -12.46 -19.00
N GLU A 75 -11.93 -13.76 -18.74
CA GLU A 75 -12.65 -14.47 -17.69
C GLU A 75 -12.24 -14.00 -16.29
N ALA A 76 -10.95 -13.73 -16.07
CA ALA A 76 -10.47 -13.11 -14.83
C ALA A 76 -11.05 -11.71 -14.63
N PHE A 77 -11.20 -10.93 -15.72
CA PHE A 77 -11.84 -9.63 -15.66
C PHE A 77 -13.32 -9.72 -15.30
N THR A 78 -14.10 -10.53 -16.01
CA THR A 78 -15.52 -10.69 -15.70
C THR A 78 -15.73 -11.31 -14.32
N ALA A 79 -14.83 -12.20 -13.90
CA ALA A 79 -14.84 -12.82 -12.58
C ALA A 79 -14.77 -11.81 -11.43
N MET A 80 -13.93 -10.79 -11.54
CA MET A 80 -13.80 -9.76 -10.51
C MET A 80 -15.08 -8.93 -10.31
N PHE A 81 -15.96 -8.87 -11.30
CA PHE A 81 -17.19 -8.09 -11.27
C PHE A 81 -18.47 -8.94 -11.17
N SER A 82 -18.35 -10.26 -11.06
CA SER A 82 -19.49 -11.18 -11.09
C SER A 82 -19.63 -11.93 -9.78
N ASP A 83 -20.84 -11.98 -9.23
CA ASP A 83 -21.22 -12.82 -8.07
C ASP A 83 -21.42 -14.31 -8.45
N ASN A 84 -20.77 -14.78 -9.52
CA ASN A 84 -20.99 -16.13 -10.03
C ASN A 84 -20.40 -17.18 -9.04
N PRO A 85 -21.16 -18.21 -8.63
CA PRO A 85 -20.74 -19.14 -7.59
C PRO A 85 -19.53 -20.00 -8.00
N GLU A 86 -19.42 -20.40 -9.27
CA GLU A 86 -18.26 -21.16 -9.78
C GLU A 86 -16.96 -20.34 -9.75
N ILE A 87 -17.07 -19.04 -10.03
CA ILE A 87 -15.95 -18.09 -10.02
C ILE A 87 -15.53 -17.75 -8.58
N THR A 88 -16.52 -17.59 -7.69
CA THR A 88 -16.27 -17.34 -6.27
C THR A 88 -15.50 -18.51 -5.64
N ASP A 89 -15.75 -19.74 -6.09
CA ASP A 89 -15.06 -20.94 -5.62
C ASP A 89 -13.62 -21.02 -6.17
N ALA A 90 -13.40 -20.62 -7.43
CA ALA A 90 -12.07 -20.47 -8.00
C ALA A 90 -11.24 -19.39 -7.26
N ILE A 91 -11.84 -18.23 -6.97
CA ILE A 91 -11.19 -17.16 -6.18
C ILE A 91 -10.89 -17.65 -4.76
N LYS A 92 -11.80 -18.38 -4.10
CA LYS A 92 -11.55 -18.97 -2.78
C LYS A 92 -10.40 -19.99 -2.79
N THR A 93 -10.32 -20.79 -3.85
CA THR A 93 -9.25 -21.79 -4.02
C THR A 93 -7.89 -21.13 -4.25
N SER A 94 -7.84 -20.00 -4.97
CA SER A 94 -6.61 -19.24 -5.21
C SER A 94 -6.29 -18.17 -4.16
N SER A 95 -7.22 -17.89 -3.25
CA SER A 95 -7.05 -16.89 -2.18
C SER A 95 -5.79 -17.11 -1.33
N PRO A 96 -5.41 -18.35 -0.94
CA PRO A 96 -4.18 -18.56 -0.17
C PRO A 96 -2.91 -18.07 -0.86
N VAL A 97 -2.81 -18.20 -2.19
CA VAL A 97 -1.66 -17.74 -2.98
C VAL A 97 -1.56 -16.22 -2.93
N LEU A 98 -2.68 -15.54 -3.21
CA LEU A 98 -2.76 -14.08 -3.17
C LEU A 98 -2.46 -13.53 -1.78
N LEU A 99 -3.07 -14.12 -0.76
CA LEU A 99 -2.92 -13.71 0.64
C LEU A 99 -1.50 -13.98 1.16
N ALA A 100 -0.87 -15.10 0.79
CA ALA A 100 0.52 -15.38 1.13
C ALA A 100 1.48 -14.39 0.48
N GLY A 101 1.28 -14.08 -0.80
CA GLY A 101 2.08 -13.11 -1.53
C GLY A 101 1.90 -11.68 -1.01
N GLY A 102 0.66 -11.21 -0.91
CA GLY A 102 0.37 -9.89 -0.38
C GLY A 102 0.80 -9.73 1.08
N GLY A 103 0.58 -10.74 1.92
CA GLY A 103 1.02 -10.73 3.31
C GLY A 103 2.55 -10.62 3.44
N THR A 104 3.29 -11.38 2.62
CA THR A 104 4.75 -11.30 2.56
C THR A 104 5.23 -9.93 2.10
N PHE A 105 4.61 -9.38 1.04
CA PHE A 105 4.91 -8.05 0.51
C PHE A 105 4.73 -6.97 1.58
N LEU A 106 3.59 -6.93 2.27
CA LEU A 106 3.30 -5.92 3.30
C LEU A 106 4.24 -6.03 4.51
N ILE A 107 4.58 -7.25 4.91
CA ILE A 107 5.55 -7.48 5.99
C ILE A 107 6.93 -6.94 5.58
N PHE A 108 7.36 -7.22 4.35
CA PHE A 108 8.63 -6.71 3.83
C PHE A 108 8.64 -5.17 3.77
N LEU A 109 7.54 -4.58 3.32
CA LEU A 109 7.34 -3.12 3.31
C LEU A 109 7.46 -2.52 4.72
N PHE A 110 6.85 -3.16 5.73
CA PHE A 110 7.03 -2.75 7.11
C PHE A 110 8.48 -2.85 7.59
N PHE A 111 9.15 -3.97 7.33
CA PHE A 111 10.55 -4.15 7.75
C PHE A 111 11.50 -3.19 7.03
N HIS A 112 11.22 -2.87 5.77
CA HIS A 112 11.95 -1.87 5.01
C HIS A 112 11.83 -0.50 5.68
N TRP A 113 10.60 -0.07 5.95
CA TRP A 113 10.35 1.16 6.68
C TRP A 113 11.04 1.15 8.05
N LEU A 114 10.95 0.06 8.82
CA LEU A 114 11.49 -0.04 10.17
C LEU A 114 13.02 0.08 10.19
N PHE A 115 13.72 -0.56 9.25
CA PHE A 115 15.18 -0.65 9.24
C PHE A 115 15.88 0.42 8.40
N LEU A 116 15.32 0.81 7.26
CA LEU A 116 16.02 1.59 6.25
C LEU A 116 15.48 3.00 6.07
N GLU A 117 14.19 3.22 6.32
CA GLU A 117 13.57 4.52 6.06
C GLU A 117 13.73 5.50 7.23
N GLU A 118 14.06 6.75 6.90
CA GLU A 118 14.09 7.84 7.85
C GLU A 118 12.68 8.17 8.37
N LYS A 119 12.55 8.33 9.68
CA LYS A 119 11.24 8.46 10.33
C LYS A 119 11.33 9.15 11.68
N HIS A 120 10.21 9.72 12.10
CA HIS A 120 10.01 10.13 13.49
C HIS A 120 9.78 8.90 14.36
N PHE A 121 10.61 8.72 15.38
CA PHE A 121 10.56 7.54 16.24
C PHE A 121 9.34 7.58 17.15
N GLY A 122 8.29 6.86 16.76
CA GLY A 122 7.03 6.79 17.49
C GLY A 122 7.16 5.89 18.70
N ILE A 123 7.59 4.64 18.54
CA ILE A 123 7.66 3.65 19.62
C ILE A 123 9.09 3.49 20.14
N LYS A 124 9.20 3.20 21.45
CA LYS A 124 10.48 2.80 22.08
C LYS A 124 10.98 1.52 21.41
N GLY A 125 12.03 1.63 20.59
CA GLY A 125 12.65 0.51 19.87
C GLY A 125 12.92 0.80 18.40
N GLU A 126 12.12 1.66 17.75
CA GLU A 126 12.29 1.97 16.32
C GLU A 126 13.70 2.49 15.99
N ARG A 127 14.29 3.29 16.90
CA ARG A 127 15.66 3.82 16.77
C ARG A 127 16.72 2.72 16.79
N TYR A 128 16.51 1.68 17.60
CA TYR A 128 17.44 0.55 17.66
C TYR A 128 17.45 -0.20 16.33
N PHE A 129 16.28 -0.51 15.77
CA PHE A 129 16.18 -1.19 14.48
C PHE A 129 16.76 -0.35 13.33
N PHE A 130 16.46 0.95 13.30
CA PHE A 130 17.04 1.86 12.30
C PHE A 130 18.57 1.91 12.36
N SER A 131 19.16 1.90 13.57
CA SER A 131 20.63 1.84 13.73
C SER A 131 21.27 0.54 13.18
N LYS A 132 20.45 -0.48 12.89
CA LYS A 132 20.86 -1.79 12.41
C LYS A 132 20.38 -2.06 10.98
N GLY A 133 20.19 -1.00 10.16
CA GLY A 133 19.63 -1.08 8.81
C GLY A 133 20.14 -2.24 7.93
N VAL A 134 21.45 -2.56 7.98
CA VAL A 134 22.07 -3.67 7.22
C VAL A 134 21.39 -5.02 7.48
N TRP A 135 20.85 -5.23 8.69
CA TRP A 135 20.16 -6.48 9.06
C TRP A 135 18.81 -6.67 8.38
N PHE A 136 18.27 -5.64 7.71
CA PHE A 136 17.02 -5.73 6.94
C PHE A 136 16.99 -6.96 6.04
N TYR A 137 18.00 -7.11 5.15
CA TYR A 137 18.06 -8.21 4.18
C TYR A 137 18.13 -9.59 4.84
N ALA A 138 18.86 -9.70 5.96
CA ALA A 138 18.95 -10.94 6.71
C ALA A 138 17.61 -11.31 7.37
N VAL A 139 16.95 -10.33 7.99
CA VAL A 139 15.65 -10.52 8.67
C VAL A 139 14.58 -10.94 7.66
N VAL A 140 14.43 -10.21 6.55
CA VAL A 140 13.39 -10.55 5.55
C VAL A 140 13.67 -11.86 4.84
N SER A 141 14.95 -12.21 4.61
CA SER A 141 15.32 -13.52 4.04
C SER A 141 14.98 -14.68 4.99
N ILE A 142 15.29 -14.55 6.28
CA ILE A 142 14.90 -15.55 7.30
C ILE A 142 13.39 -15.65 7.41
N LEU A 143 12.67 -14.52 7.40
CA LEU A 143 11.20 -14.51 7.43
C LEU A 143 10.62 -15.23 6.21
N LEU A 144 11.12 -14.95 5.00
CA LEU A 144 10.68 -15.64 3.79
C LEU A 144 10.94 -17.15 3.88
N MET A 145 12.13 -17.54 4.35
CA MET A 145 12.46 -18.95 4.57
C MET A 145 11.44 -19.61 5.51
N ILE A 146 11.08 -18.97 6.62
CA ILE A 146 10.08 -19.47 7.57
C ILE A 146 8.69 -19.57 6.92
N ILE A 147 8.24 -18.50 6.24
CA ILE A 147 6.94 -18.48 5.56
C ILE A 147 6.86 -19.60 4.52
N VAL A 148 7.89 -19.74 3.68
CA VAL A 148 7.97 -20.79 2.65
C VAL A 148 8.01 -22.17 3.27
N TRP A 149 8.78 -22.38 4.35
CA TRP A 149 8.84 -23.67 5.04
C TRP A 149 7.46 -24.14 5.50
N PHE A 150 6.68 -23.26 6.13
CA PHE A 150 5.33 -23.59 6.56
C PHE A 150 4.34 -23.69 5.39
N ALA A 151 4.47 -22.84 4.38
CA ALA A 151 3.58 -22.83 3.21
C ALA A 151 3.74 -24.10 2.35
N ILE A 152 4.98 -24.57 2.11
CA ILE A 152 5.23 -25.81 1.34
C ILE A 152 4.55 -27.02 1.98
N GLY A 153 4.49 -27.06 3.32
CA GLY A 153 3.80 -28.14 4.04
C GLY A 153 2.28 -28.13 3.89
N LYS A 154 1.69 -27.05 3.35
CA LYS A 154 0.26 -26.88 3.11
C LYS A 154 -0.07 -26.98 1.62
N ASP A 155 0.57 -26.15 0.82
CA ASP A 155 0.35 -26.04 -0.62
C ASP A 155 1.56 -25.38 -1.31
N ALA A 156 2.05 -25.96 -2.40
CA ALA A 156 3.22 -25.46 -3.11
C ALA A 156 2.97 -24.10 -3.80
N MET A 157 1.75 -23.86 -4.28
CA MET A 157 1.37 -22.58 -4.88
C MET A 157 1.28 -21.48 -3.83
N MET A 158 0.88 -21.78 -2.60
CA MET A 158 0.93 -20.83 -1.49
C MET A 158 2.37 -20.38 -1.19
N ALA A 159 3.32 -21.32 -1.18
CA ALA A 159 4.74 -21.01 -1.01
C ALA A 159 5.29 -20.18 -2.18
N PHE A 160 4.91 -20.53 -3.41
CA PHE A 160 5.21 -19.73 -4.58
C PHE A 160 4.64 -18.31 -4.46
N GLY A 161 3.41 -18.16 -3.98
CA GLY A 161 2.78 -16.87 -3.68
C GLY A 161 3.65 -16.01 -2.75
N ALA A 162 4.16 -16.56 -1.65
CA ALA A 162 5.06 -15.85 -0.74
C ALA A 162 6.34 -15.35 -1.45
N VAL A 163 6.95 -16.19 -2.31
CA VAL A 163 8.12 -15.81 -3.10
C VAL A 163 7.78 -14.71 -4.11
N VAL A 164 6.64 -14.81 -4.80
CA VAL A 164 6.13 -13.77 -5.70
C VAL A 164 5.95 -12.45 -4.95
N GLY A 165 5.37 -12.48 -3.76
CA GLY A 165 5.23 -11.31 -2.89
C GLY A 165 6.56 -10.65 -2.53
N SER A 166 7.54 -11.46 -2.12
CA SER A 166 8.90 -10.97 -1.83
C SER A 166 9.60 -10.39 -3.06
N THR A 167 9.40 -11.01 -4.23
CA THR A 167 9.99 -10.58 -5.50
C THR A 167 9.37 -9.27 -5.95
N ALA A 168 8.05 -9.16 -5.90
CA ALA A 168 7.31 -7.94 -6.20
C ALA A 168 7.79 -6.79 -5.30
N PHE A 169 7.98 -7.03 -4.01
CA PHE A 169 8.52 -6.03 -3.09
C PHE A 169 9.87 -5.48 -3.56
N PHE A 170 10.85 -6.35 -3.85
CA PHE A 170 12.17 -5.91 -4.29
C PHE A 170 12.17 -5.23 -5.66
N ILE A 171 11.32 -5.68 -6.59
CA ILE A 171 11.16 -5.04 -7.89
C ILE A 171 10.61 -3.62 -7.72
N VAL A 172 9.48 -3.47 -7.04
CA VAL A 172 8.80 -2.20 -6.80
C VAL A 172 9.73 -1.22 -6.08
N HIS A 173 10.38 -1.68 -5.02
CA HIS A 173 11.33 -0.86 -4.27
C HIS A 173 12.58 -0.51 -5.08
N GLY A 174 13.12 -1.45 -5.87
CA GLY A 174 14.26 -1.21 -6.75
C GLY A 174 13.98 -0.16 -7.81
N PHE A 175 12.78 -0.18 -8.40
CA PHE A 175 12.34 0.85 -9.34
C PHE A 175 12.21 2.22 -8.67
N ARG A 176 11.64 2.29 -7.47
CA ARG A 176 11.53 3.53 -6.69
C ARG A 176 12.88 4.15 -6.41
N GLN A 177 13.80 3.37 -5.86
CA GLN A 177 15.16 3.84 -5.54
C GLN A 177 15.91 4.29 -6.80
N ASN A 178 15.75 3.57 -7.92
CA ASN A 178 16.36 3.97 -9.19
C ASN A 178 15.76 5.27 -9.74
N ALA A 179 14.45 5.51 -9.58
CA ALA A 179 13.80 6.76 -9.98
C ALA A 179 14.32 7.95 -9.14
N GLU A 180 14.42 7.79 -7.82
CA GLU A 180 14.98 8.80 -6.90
C GLU A 180 16.47 9.10 -7.22
N LEU A 181 17.27 8.08 -7.52
CA LEU A 181 18.67 8.25 -7.92
C LEU A 181 18.82 8.92 -9.30
N GLN A 182 17.93 8.64 -10.25
CA GLN A 182 17.93 9.31 -11.55
C GLN A 182 17.56 10.79 -11.40
N GLU A 183 16.59 11.11 -10.54
CA GLU A 183 16.27 12.49 -10.18
C GLU A 183 17.51 13.20 -9.65
N GLN A 184 18.17 12.68 -8.61
CA GLN A 184 19.37 13.31 -8.03
C GLN A 184 20.50 13.54 -9.04
N LYS A 185 20.71 12.61 -9.98
CA LYS A 185 21.69 12.80 -11.08
C LYS A 185 21.29 13.90 -12.06
N LEU A 186 19.99 14.10 -12.25
CA LEU A 186 19.42 15.14 -13.11
C LEU A 186 19.26 16.48 -12.37
N MET A 187 19.30 16.53 -11.04
CA MET A 187 19.23 17.76 -10.22
C MET A 187 20.41 18.74 -10.44
N GLY A 188 21.41 18.36 -11.24
CA GLY A 188 22.42 19.29 -11.78
C GLY A 188 21.95 20.07 -13.03
N GLY A 189 20.77 19.78 -13.57
CA GLY A 189 20.17 20.44 -14.72
C GLY A 189 18.66 20.68 -14.54
N ASP A 190 18.11 21.63 -15.30
CA ASP A 190 16.69 21.99 -15.22
C ASP A 190 15.84 20.84 -15.77
N MET A 191 15.22 20.03 -14.89
CA MET A 191 14.36 18.93 -15.31
C MET A 191 13.18 19.47 -16.10
N SER A 192 12.97 18.94 -17.31
CA SER A 192 11.79 19.27 -18.10
C SER A 192 10.50 18.91 -17.35
N ASP A 193 9.43 19.69 -17.55
CA ASP A 193 8.13 19.39 -16.94
C ASP A 193 7.60 17.99 -17.34
N ILE A 194 8.01 17.45 -18.49
CA ILE A 194 7.68 16.09 -18.93
C ILE A 194 8.40 15.05 -18.06
N SER A 195 9.68 15.27 -17.76
CA SER A 195 10.46 14.40 -16.87
C SER A 195 9.88 14.40 -15.46
N LYS A 196 9.47 15.56 -14.96
CA LYS A 196 8.79 15.67 -13.67
C LYS A 196 7.43 14.96 -13.68
N ILE A 197 6.65 15.03 -14.76
CA ILE A 197 5.40 14.25 -14.90
C ILE A 197 5.69 12.75 -14.80
N LEU A 198 6.66 12.24 -15.59
CA LEU A 198 6.98 10.81 -15.59
C LEU A 198 7.46 10.34 -14.21
N TYR A 199 8.27 11.14 -13.53
CA TYR A 199 8.71 10.88 -12.17
C TYR A 199 7.51 10.78 -11.20
N LEU A 200 6.60 11.76 -11.24
CA LEU A 200 5.42 11.75 -10.38
C LEU A 200 4.52 10.54 -10.66
N GLU A 201 4.34 10.15 -11.93
CA GLU A 201 3.56 8.95 -12.29
C GLU A 201 4.20 7.66 -11.78
N VAL A 202 5.53 7.52 -11.86
CA VAL A 202 6.25 6.36 -11.33
C VAL A 202 6.07 6.28 -9.81
N ILE A 203 6.20 7.41 -9.12
CA ILE A 203 6.01 7.47 -7.67
C ILE A 203 4.57 7.14 -7.28
N ASP A 204 3.58 7.78 -7.92
CA ASP A 204 2.16 7.51 -7.73
C ASP A 204 1.85 6.01 -7.94
N ALA A 205 2.40 5.42 -9.01
CA ALA A 205 2.21 4.02 -9.31
C ALA A 205 2.83 3.11 -8.24
N THR A 206 4.06 3.39 -7.83
CA THR A 206 4.77 2.59 -6.82
C THR A 206 4.03 2.60 -5.48
N PHE A 207 3.60 3.78 -5.01
CA PHE A 207 2.83 3.90 -3.77
C PHE A 207 1.41 3.30 -3.87
N SER A 208 0.79 3.38 -5.06
CA SER A 208 -0.52 2.77 -5.31
C SER A 208 -0.47 1.24 -5.22
N ILE A 209 0.68 0.60 -5.53
CA ILE A 209 0.84 -0.85 -5.36
C ILE A 209 0.65 -1.24 -3.88
N ASP A 210 1.26 -0.51 -2.94
CA ASP A 210 1.13 -0.78 -1.50
C ASP A 210 -0.33 -0.70 -1.04
N GLY A 211 -1.05 0.33 -1.50
CA GLY A 211 -2.48 0.53 -1.22
C GLY A 211 -3.36 -0.60 -1.77
N VAL A 212 -3.13 -1.01 -3.02
CA VAL A 212 -3.91 -2.07 -3.67
C VAL A 212 -3.62 -3.45 -3.07
N VAL A 213 -2.35 -3.77 -2.82
CA VAL A 213 -1.99 -5.04 -2.16
C VAL A 213 -2.56 -5.09 -0.74
N GLY A 214 -2.48 -3.96 -0.01
CA GLY A 214 -3.10 -3.81 1.31
C GLY A 214 -4.62 -3.97 1.30
N ALA A 215 -5.30 -3.53 0.25
CA ALA A 215 -6.75 -3.63 0.13
C ALA A 215 -7.27 -5.08 0.13
N PHE A 216 -6.48 -6.03 -0.36
CA PHE A 216 -6.82 -7.46 -0.31
C PHE A 216 -6.83 -8.04 1.11
N ALA A 217 -6.25 -7.35 2.10
CA ALA A 217 -6.42 -7.70 3.50
C ALA A 217 -7.83 -7.38 4.02
N PHE A 218 -8.56 -6.46 3.37
CA PHE A 218 -9.91 -6.05 3.76
C PHE A 218 -10.98 -6.88 3.05
N THR A 219 -10.82 -7.12 1.75
CA THR A 219 -11.80 -7.83 0.94
C THR A 219 -11.19 -8.38 -0.34
N MET A 220 -11.73 -9.49 -0.82
CA MET A 220 -11.40 -10.04 -2.14
C MET A 220 -12.28 -9.48 -3.26
N LEU A 221 -13.29 -8.67 -2.89
CA LEU A 221 -14.21 -8.06 -3.85
C LEU A 221 -13.58 -6.80 -4.44
N VAL A 222 -13.03 -6.96 -5.64
CA VAL A 222 -12.38 -5.90 -6.40
C VAL A 222 -13.25 -4.65 -6.58
N PRO A 223 -14.59 -4.72 -6.77
CA PRO A 223 -15.43 -3.53 -6.83
C PRO A 223 -15.36 -2.68 -5.55
N LEU A 224 -15.30 -3.31 -4.37
CA LEU A 224 -15.15 -2.60 -3.10
C LEU A 224 -13.77 -1.96 -2.96
N ILE A 225 -12.72 -2.66 -3.39
CA ILE A 225 -11.35 -2.14 -3.44
C ILE A 225 -11.29 -0.89 -4.32
N LEU A 226 -11.86 -0.97 -5.53
CA LEU A 226 -11.88 0.15 -6.48
C LEU A 226 -12.63 1.36 -5.91
N VAL A 227 -13.81 1.16 -5.30
CA VAL A 227 -14.58 2.24 -4.70
C VAL A 227 -13.83 2.87 -3.52
N GLY A 228 -13.33 2.05 -2.59
CA GLY A 228 -12.60 2.52 -1.41
C GLY A 228 -11.33 3.31 -1.79
N ASN A 229 -10.52 2.75 -2.69
CA ASN A 229 -9.28 3.39 -3.11
C ASN A 229 -9.54 4.63 -3.99
N ALA A 230 -10.59 4.64 -4.82
CA ALA A 230 -10.97 5.84 -5.57
C ALA A 230 -11.39 6.98 -4.64
N LEU A 231 -12.21 6.69 -3.62
CA LEU A 231 -12.60 7.67 -2.60
C LEU A 231 -11.38 8.20 -1.83
N GLY A 232 -10.47 7.31 -1.43
CA GLY A 232 -9.23 7.67 -0.77
C GLY A 232 -8.34 8.55 -1.65
N ALA A 233 -8.10 8.17 -2.91
CA ALA A 233 -7.29 8.94 -3.85
C ALA A 233 -7.84 10.36 -4.11
N ILE A 234 -9.18 10.50 -4.19
CA ILE A 234 -9.83 11.81 -4.30
C ILE A 234 -9.58 12.65 -3.03
N ALA A 235 -9.72 12.04 -1.85
CA ALA A 235 -9.49 12.73 -0.57
C ALA A 235 -8.03 13.18 -0.41
N VAL A 236 -7.06 12.31 -0.74
CA VAL A 236 -5.63 12.63 -0.75
C VAL A 236 -5.36 13.84 -1.65
N ARG A 237 -5.97 13.89 -2.84
CA ARG A 237 -5.78 14.99 -3.78
C ARG A 237 -6.32 16.32 -3.25
N GLN A 238 -7.50 16.31 -2.63
CA GLN A 238 -8.05 17.51 -1.99
C GLN A 238 -7.14 18.02 -0.87
N ILE A 239 -6.56 17.09 -0.10
CA ILE A 239 -5.55 17.36 0.92
C ILE A 239 -4.29 17.98 0.31
N THR A 240 -3.74 17.39 -0.76
CA THR A 240 -2.53 17.88 -1.47
C THR A 240 -2.69 19.34 -1.89
N ILE A 241 -3.85 19.69 -2.45
CA ILE A 241 -4.10 21.02 -3.01
C ILE A 241 -4.40 22.06 -1.92
N SER A 242 -5.08 21.68 -0.83
CA SER A 242 -5.64 22.64 0.13
C SER A 242 -4.96 22.69 1.50
N ASN A 243 -4.29 21.62 1.95
CA ASN A 243 -3.98 21.44 3.38
C ASN A 243 -2.71 20.62 3.68
N ILE A 244 -1.76 20.52 2.74
CA ILE A 244 -0.57 19.69 2.89
C ILE A 244 0.27 20.07 4.13
N ASP A 245 0.37 21.36 4.43
CA ASP A 245 1.12 21.88 5.59
C ASP A 245 0.52 21.46 6.93
N ARG A 246 -0.80 21.24 6.99
CA ARG A 246 -1.47 20.77 8.21
C ARG A 246 -1.18 19.29 8.45
N ILE A 247 -1.04 18.49 7.40
CA ILE A 247 -0.70 17.07 7.52
C ILE A 247 0.75 16.87 7.94
N LYS A 248 1.67 17.70 7.43
CA LYS A 248 3.08 17.69 7.85
C LYS A 248 3.26 17.86 9.37
N LYS A 249 2.30 18.48 10.07
CA LYS A 249 2.32 18.61 11.54
C LYS A 249 2.10 17.28 12.26
N TYR A 250 1.42 16.32 11.63
CA TYR A 250 1.12 15.03 12.25
C TYR A 250 2.24 14.01 12.01
N LYS A 251 3.37 14.22 12.70
CA LYS A 251 4.63 13.46 12.57
C LYS A 251 4.50 11.93 12.64
N TYR A 252 3.54 11.41 13.40
CA TYR A 252 3.40 9.96 13.63
C TYR A 252 2.33 9.28 12.79
N LEU A 253 1.69 10.00 11.87
CA LEU A 253 0.59 9.43 11.06
C LEU A 253 1.10 8.33 10.12
N LYS A 254 2.31 8.49 9.56
CA LYS A 254 3.00 7.46 8.78
C LYS A 254 3.31 6.22 9.60
N ASN A 255 3.76 6.36 10.85
CA ASN A 255 3.99 5.21 11.74
C ASN A 255 2.69 4.40 11.90
N GLY A 256 1.55 5.09 12.10
CA GLY A 256 0.24 4.45 12.14
C GLY A 256 -0.08 3.64 10.88
N ALA A 257 0.21 4.18 9.69
CA ALA A 257 0.09 3.46 8.43
C ALA A 257 0.94 2.18 8.42
N MET A 258 2.22 2.31 8.74
CA MET A 258 3.18 1.19 8.64
C MET A 258 2.87 0.08 9.65
N TYR A 259 2.49 0.43 10.88
CA TYR A 259 2.02 -0.57 11.84
C TYR A 259 0.70 -1.22 11.41
N SER A 260 -0.20 -0.47 10.76
CA SER A 260 -1.40 -1.06 10.17
C SER A 260 -1.04 -2.03 9.04
N ILE A 261 -0.11 -1.67 8.15
CA ILE A 261 0.43 -2.53 7.09
C ILE A 261 1.00 -3.83 7.67
N LEU A 262 1.77 -3.76 8.76
CA LEU A 262 2.26 -4.97 9.44
C LEU A 262 1.11 -5.86 9.90
N CYS A 263 0.12 -5.28 10.59
CA CYS A 263 -1.03 -6.04 11.06
C CYS A 263 -1.82 -6.66 9.92
N LEU A 264 -2.05 -5.92 8.83
CA LEU A 264 -2.73 -6.41 7.63
C LEU A 264 -1.94 -7.54 6.96
N GLY A 265 -0.61 -7.41 6.86
CA GLY A 265 0.24 -8.47 6.33
C GLY A 265 0.18 -9.76 7.16
N ILE A 266 0.16 -9.62 8.49
CA ILE A 266 -0.04 -10.76 9.41
C ILE A 266 -1.44 -11.38 9.23
N VAL A 267 -2.49 -10.56 9.13
CA VAL A 267 -3.86 -11.03 8.88
C VAL A 267 -3.96 -11.81 7.57
N MET A 268 -3.34 -11.30 6.50
CA MET A 268 -3.31 -11.99 5.21
C MET A 268 -2.57 -13.34 5.31
N LEU A 269 -1.41 -13.39 5.97
CA LEU A 269 -0.71 -14.65 6.19
C LEU A 269 -1.52 -15.64 7.03
N ILE A 270 -2.15 -15.20 8.12
CA ILE A 270 -2.97 -16.09 8.96
C ILE A 270 -4.15 -16.64 8.15
N ASN A 271 -4.80 -15.78 7.35
CA ASN A 271 -5.93 -16.16 6.51
C ASN A 271 -5.51 -17.13 5.39
N SER A 272 -4.31 -16.99 4.81
CA SER A 272 -3.80 -17.94 3.80
C SER A 272 -3.57 -19.34 4.38
N PHE A 273 -3.29 -19.48 5.67
CA PHE A 273 -3.21 -20.78 6.35
C PHE A 273 -4.58 -21.42 6.69
N GLY A 274 -5.69 -20.80 6.28
CA GLY A 274 -7.05 -21.31 6.46
C GLY A 274 -7.73 -20.87 7.76
N HIS A 275 -7.14 -19.93 8.50
CA HIS A 275 -7.81 -19.34 9.66
C HIS A 275 -8.72 -18.21 9.18
N HIS A 276 -10.02 -18.48 9.11
CA HIS A 276 -11.00 -17.49 8.70
C HIS A 276 -11.06 -16.32 9.70
N ILE A 277 -10.45 -15.20 9.32
CA ILE A 277 -10.53 -13.95 10.06
C ILE A 277 -11.77 -13.20 9.59
N PRO A 278 -12.65 -12.71 10.50
CA PRO A 278 -13.82 -11.94 10.10
C PRO A 278 -13.44 -10.68 9.31
N GLU A 279 -14.20 -10.35 8.27
CA GLU A 279 -13.94 -9.23 7.37
C GLU A 279 -13.84 -7.86 8.07
N TYR A 280 -14.57 -7.66 9.18
CA TYR A 280 -14.52 -6.41 9.95
C TYR A 280 -13.22 -6.23 10.75
N THR A 281 -12.40 -7.29 10.88
CA THR A 281 -11.17 -7.27 11.69
C THR A 281 -10.12 -6.34 11.09
N SER A 282 -9.90 -6.41 9.77
CA SER A 282 -8.91 -5.58 9.07
C SER A 282 -9.23 -4.08 9.15
N PRO A 283 -10.47 -3.61 8.86
CA PRO A 283 -10.88 -2.23 9.13
C PRO A 283 -10.68 -1.82 10.59
N LEU A 284 -11.10 -2.66 11.54
CA LEU A 284 -11.04 -2.31 12.95
C LEU A 284 -9.60 -2.14 13.44
N ILE A 285 -8.70 -3.04 13.06
CA ILE A 285 -7.28 -2.93 13.41
C ILE A 285 -6.68 -1.67 12.78
N THR A 286 -6.98 -1.42 11.51
CA THR A 286 -6.54 -0.22 10.79
C THR A 286 -6.97 1.04 11.54
N PHE A 287 -8.25 1.19 11.88
CA PHE A 287 -8.76 2.33 12.63
C PHE A 287 -8.13 2.45 14.02
N ALA A 288 -7.96 1.33 14.73
CA ALA A 288 -7.38 1.33 16.06
C ALA A 288 -5.92 1.80 16.04
N VAL A 289 -5.09 1.21 15.16
CA VAL A 289 -3.66 1.54 15.06
C VAL A 289 -3.47 2.98 14.59
N ILE A 290 -4.13 3.38 13.51
CA ILE A 290 -4.08 4.75 13.02
C ILE A 290 -4.60 5.74 14.05
N GLY A 291 -5.71 5.44 14.71
CA GLY A 291 -6.30 6.29 15.74
C GLY A 291 -5.34 6.54 16.90
N LEU A 292 -4.64 5.50 17.38
CA LEU A 292 -3.63 5.61 18.43
C LEU A 292 -2.47 6.53 18.02
N PHE A 293 -1.96 6.35 16.81
CA PHE A 293 -0.86 7.18 16.29
C PHE A 293 -1.31 8.61 15.96
N PHE A 294 -2.55 8.80 15.52
CA PHE A 294 -3.15 10.10 15.30
C PHE A 294 -3.28 10.88 16.61
N ILE A 295 -3.84 10.27 17.67
CA ILE A 295 -3.94 10.89 19.00
C ILE A 295 -2.56 11.28 19.53
N LYS A 296 -1.57 10.41 19.33
CA LYS A 296 -0.18 10.69 19.71
C LYS A 296 0.40 11.86 18.94
N SER A 297 0.11 11.95 17.64
CA SER A 297 0.48 13.06 16.77
C SER A 297 -0.12 14.39 17.23
N VAL A 298 -1.42 14.40 17.54
CA VAL A 298 -2.13 15.59 18.03
C VAL A 298 -1.52 16.07 19.36
N ARG A 299 -1.29 15.16 20.31
CA ARG A 299 -0.69 15.51 21.61
C ARG A 299 0.70 16.10 21.48
N GLU A 300 1.48 15.69 20.48
CA GLU A 300 2.81 16.25 20.25
C GLU A 300 2.73 17.63 19.57
N ALA A 301 1.84 17.79 18.58
CA ALA A 301 1.60 19.07 17.93
C ALA A 301 1.09 20.14 18.92
N ASP A 302 0.22 19.76 19.86
CA ASP A 302 -0.30 20.66 20.91
C ASP A 302 0.80 21.10 21.88
N LYS A 303 1.76 20.22 22.20
CA LYS A 303 2.92 20.57 23.05
C LYS A 303 3.83 21.57 22.35
N GLU A 304 4.12 21.36 21.06
CA GLU A 304 4.94 22.31 20.29
C GLU A 304 4.29 23.69 20.24
N PHE A 305 2.96 23.75 20.09
CA PHE A 305 2.22 25.02 20.12
C PHE A 305 2.17 25.68 21.51
N SER A 306 2.14 24.91 22.59
CA SER A 306 2.19 25.45 23.97
C SER A 306 3.59 25.88 24.41
N SER A 307 4.64 25.43 23.72
CA SER A 307 6.04 25.76 24.00
C SER A 307 6.62 26.87 23.13
N ALA A 308 5.85 27.34 22.14
CA ALA A 308 6.18 28.46 21.24
C ALA A 308 5.50 29.75 21.70
#